data_AF-A0A3M6UQG4-F1
#
_entry.id   AF-A0A3M6UQG4-F1
#
_cell.length_a   1.000
_cell.length_b   1.000
_cell.length_c   1.000
_cell.angle_alpha   90.00
_cell.angle_beta   90.00
_cell.angle_gamma   90.00
#
_symmetry.space_group_name_H-M   'P 1'
#
loop_
_entity.id
_entity.type
_entity.pdbx_description
1 polymer ?
#
loop_
_entity_poly.entity_id
_entity_poly.type
_entity_poly.pdbx_seq_one_letter_code
_entity_poly.pdbx_strand_id
1 'polypeptide(L)'
;MTYDGNAMIVNVCDSFATHRQIVQVSLFGNDTEACGAMEAPCRTIAVAALRVASDSFVPHRQIVQVSLFGNDTEACGAMEAPCRTIAVAALRVASGGTIVLNGNGTDQQPFDCKKLLTLHYRGIPQITRNITITSLNFTRAHIQCLTGFCFNRSDQDLRVTLTGITFFETPLRFIDCSEITLINCTHQNATEAVIINTTASSITNVTIRGSLFQNNSLCVKIQFLGGSDTDLKFSLDIKDTKFLNNGILDYFESFYRGALVLTSNTSRTIDLSIVVEKVKIADSGGQFLAIDLPTASTSEKYGDVVLERNSFVISQRKSRSLYYSIVKKAKVTFHRLQCKDNDQVRCVTIFARKNATLLVRVHESSFHNNTAYQLGNGTLFAAIFRVVGSESHSGTVIISNTSFVKNNQTALSTTPNFDLALVNVTMSSSLNVREDAQTVQ
;
A
#
# COMPACT_ATOMS: atom_id res chain seq x y z
N MET A 1 54.14 -9.53 23.56
CA MET A 1 53.45 -9.89 24.81
C MET A 1 54.13 -9.15 25.95
N THR A 2 53.59 -8.01 26.34
CA THR A 2 53.34 -7.56 27.73
C THR A 2 52.66 -6.20 27.67
N TYR A 3 51.65 -6.05 28.51
CA TYR A 3 50.79 -4.88 28.74
C TYR A 3 51.49 -3.93 29.72
N ASP A 4 51.33 -2.62 29.52
CA ASP A 4 51.31 -1.56 30.55
C ASP A 4 50.65 -0.35 29.87
N GLY A 5 49.58 0.30 30.32
CA GLY A 5 48.98 0.33 31.65
C GLY A 5 48.55 1.77 31.97
N ASN A 6 47.79 2.43 31.08
CA ASN A 6 47.11 3.70 31.40
C ASN A 6 45.61 3.52 31.17
N ALA A 7 44.87 3.26 32.25
CA ALA A 7 43.42 3.18 32.23
C ALA A 7 42.83 4.60 32.19
N MET A 8 42.10 4.92 31.12
CA MET A 8 41.21 6.08 31.09
C MET A 8 39.86 5.65 31.68
N ILE A 9 39.56 6.08 32.91
CA ILE A 9 38.23 5.86 33.50
C ILE A 9 37.33 7.03 33.09
N VAL A 10 36.35 6.75 32.24
CA VAL A 10 35.27 7.69 31.90
C VAL A 10 34.07 7.35 32.79
N ASN A 11 33.82 8.17 33.81
CA ASN A 11 32.57 8.09 34.55
C ASN A 11 31.52 8.98 33.87
N VAL A 12 30.49 8.36 33.30
CA VAL A 12 29.28 9.05 32.84
C VAL A 12 28.30 9.07 34.02
N CYS A 13 28.07 10.24 34.60
CA CYS A 13 26.97 10.41 35.55
C CYS A 13 25.75 10.95 34.80
N ASP A 14 24.68 10.16 34.73
CA ASP A 14 23.38 10.62 34.26
C ASP A 14 22.71 11.49 35.33
N SER A 15 22.48 12.77 35.01
CA SER A 15 21.60 13.64 35.78
C SER A 15 20.19 13.55 35.22
N PHE A 16 19.27 12.95 35.98
CA PHE A 16 17.83 12.97 35.73
C PHE A 16 17.24 14.36 36.02
N ALA A 17 17.59 15.34 35.19
CA ALA A 17 16.82 16.55 34.90
C ALA A 17 17.64 17.39 33.93
N THR A 18 17.11 17.61 32.73
CA THR A 18 17.71 18.30 31.57
C THR A 18 18.80 17.51 30.85
N HIS A 19 18.58 17.22 29.55
CA HIS A 19 19.56 16.59 28.66
C HIS A 19 20.77 17.50 28.42
N ARG A 20 21.73 17.47 29.35
CA ARG A 20 23.11 17.92 29.13
C ARG A 20 24.06 16.84 29.64
N GLN A 21 24.87 16.27 28.75
CA GLN A 21 26.06 15.51 29.17
C GLN A 21 27.16 16.51 29.51
N ILE A 22 27.60 16.53 30.76
CA ILE A 22 28.82 17.24 31.19
C ILE A 22 29.91 16.18 31.30
N VAL A 23 30.90 16.25 30.41
CA VAL A 23 32.09 15.40 30.48
C VAL A 23 33.14 16.16 31.30
N GLN A 24 33.43 15.67 32.50
CA GLN A 24 34.48 16.23 33.36
C GLN A 24 35.71 15.33 33.27
N VAL A 25 36.81 15.84 32.70
CA VAL A 25 38.09 15.11 32.60
C VAL A 25 39.03 15.65 33.66
N SER A 26 39.49 14.79 34.57
CA SER A 26 40.52 15.13 35.56
C SER A 26 41.76 14.27 35.30
N LEU A 27 42.92 14.91 35.16
CA LEU A 27 44.22 14.22 35.04
C LEU A 27 44.94 14.33 36.39
N PHE A 28 45.21 13.20 37.04
CA PHE A 28 46.16 13.13 38.16
C PHE A 28 47.49 12.59 37.64
N GLY A 29 48.55 13.39 37.75
CA GLY A 29 49.93 12.94 37.55
C GLY A 29 50.53 12.54 38.90
N ASN A 30 51.15 11.35 38.96
CA ASN A 30 52.04 10.97 40.05
C ASN A 30 53.45 11.46 39.72
N ASP A 31 53.99 12.33 40.55
CA ASP A 31 55.39 12.76 40.51
C ASP A 31 56.29 11.77 41.26
N THR A 32 57.42 11.38 40.65
CA THR A 32 58.64 11.01 41.38
C THR A 32 59.87 11.62 40.70
N GLU A 33 60.49 12.54 41.44
CA GLU A 33 61.91 12.88 41.56
C GLU A 33 62.74 13.52 40.42
N ALA A 34 63.08 14.78 40.70
CA ALA A 34 64.44 15.37 40.75
C ALA A 34 65.14 15.85 39.46
N CYS A 35 65.15 17.19 39.26
CA CYS A 35 66.37 17.99 39.08
C CYS A 35 66.09 19.52 39.13
N GLY A 36 66.75 20.20 40.06
CA GLY A 36 67.48 21.48 39.89
C GLY A 36 66.80 22.74 39.32
N ALA A 37 66.49 23.67 40.23
CA ALA A 37 66.74 25.12 40.19
C ALA A 37 66.25 26.03 39.03
N MET A 38 65.59 27.11 39.49
CA MET A 38 65.40 28.46 38.92
C MET A 38 64.18 28.79 38.04
N GLU A 39 63.48 29.82 38.53
CA GLU A 39 62.52 30.76 37.91
C GLU A 39 61.06 30.32 37.64
N ALA A 40 60.14 31.02 38.31
CA ALA A 40 58.71 31.09 38.00
C ALA A 40 58.43 32.17 36.92
N PRO A 41 57.18 32.37 36.46
CA PRO A 41 56.23 31.44 35.86
C PRO A 41 55.80 31.95 34.46
N CYS A 42 55.57 31.06 33.48
CA CYS A 42 54.86 31.45 32.25
C CYS A 42 53.63 30.57 32.04
N ARG A 43 52.47 31.16 32.34
CA ARG A 43 51.16 30.67 31.94
C ARG A 43 51.10 30.57 30.41
N THR A 44 50.97 29.36 29.89
CA THR A 44 50.41 29.14 28.56
C THR A 44 49.30 28.11 28.69
N ILE A 45 48.07 28.61 28.86
CA ILE A 45 46.87 27.80 28.64
C ILE A 45 46.83 27.54 27.14
N ALA A 46 47.25 26.34 26.72
CA ALA A 46 46.92 25.85 25.40
C ALA A 46 45.40 25.64 25.36
N VAL A 47 44.69 26.62 24.81
CA VAL A 47 43.28 26.45 24.41
C VAL A 47 43.30 25.42 23.29
N ALA A 48 43.13 24.15 23.66
CA ALA A 48 42.70 23.13 22.71
C ALA A 48 41.31 23.56 22.25
N ALA A 49 41.25 24.20 21.08
CA ALA A 49 40.02 24.46 20.37
C ALA A 49 39.35 23.10 20.12
N LEU A 50 38.42 22.73 21.00
CA LEU A 50 37.43 21.73 20.71
C LEU A 50 36.64 22.28 19.52
N ARG A 51 37.04 21.91 18.30
CA ARG A 51 36.12 21.85 17.18
C ARG A 51 35.10 20.78 17.54
N VAL A 52 34.10 21.16 18.33
CA VAL A 52 32.79 20.53 18.23
C VAL A 52 32.41 20.75 16.78
N ALA A 53 32.43 19.69 15.98
CA ALA A 53 31.77 19.70 14.70
C ALA A 53 30.36 20.20 14.98
N SER A 54 30.07 21.42 14.53
CA SER A 54 28.70 21.87 14.39
C SER A 54 28.10 20.99 13.30
N ASP A 55 27.67 19.79 13.69
CA ASP A 55 26.53 19.19 13.04
C ASP A 55 25.44 20.25 13.15
N SER A 56 25.14 20.88 12.02
CA SER A 56 24.12 21.88 11.88
C SER A 56 22.83 21.27 12.43
N PHE A 57 22.48 21.64 13.66
CA PHE A 57 21.28 21.18 14.34
C PHE A 57 20.11 21.77 13.56
N VAL A 58 19.64 21.07 12.53
CA VAL A 58 18.44 21.46 11.78
C VAL A 58 17.29 21.27 12.76
N PRO A 59 16.66 22.36 13.24
CA PRO A 59 15.62 22.25 14.25
C PRO A 59 14.44 21.51 13.62
N HIS A 60 14.12 20.36 14.19
CA HIS A 60 12.98 19.58 13.73
C HIS A 60 11.68 20.30 14.11
N ARG A 61 10.75 20.41 13.16
CA ARG A 61 9.47 21.10 13.37
C ARG A 61 8.32 20.11 13.38
N GLN A 62 7.33 20.35 14.25
CA GLN A 62 6.10 19.55 14.26
C GLN A 62 5.27 19.77 13.00
N ILE A 63 5.28 20.98 12.45
CA ILE A 63 4.60 21.34 11.19
C ILE A 63 5.63 21.97 10.26
N VAL A 64 5.68 21.48 9.02
CA VAL A 64 6.56 22.00 7.97
C VAL A 64 5.72 22.37 6.75
N GLN A 65 5.79 23.64 6.36
CA GLN A 65 5.05 24.18 5.22
C GLN A 65 5.89 24.07 3.93
N VAL A 66 5.25 23.68 2.83
CA VAL A 66 5.87 23.56 1.50
C VAL A 66 5.07 24.35 0.48
N SER A 67 5.74 25.12 -0.39
CA SER A 67 5.11 25.89 -1.46
C SER A 67 6.02 26.00 -2.68
N LEU A 68 5.45 26.09 -3.89
CA LEU A 68 6.22 26.32 -5.12
C LEU A 68 7.09 27.59 -5.06
N PHE A 69 6.63 28.60 -4.31
CA PHE A 69 7.32 29.88 -4.10
C PHE A 69 8.19 29.90 -2.84
N GLY A 70 8.28 28.76 -2.14
CA GLY A 70 9.14 28.62 -0.97
C GLY A 70 10.63 28.67 -1.34
N ASN A 71 11.47 28.65 -0.30
CA ASN A 71 12.92 28.62 -0.46
C ASN A 71 13.54 27.59 0.49
N ASP A 72 14.35 26.68 -0.07
CA ASP A 72 15.03 25.63 0.67
C ASP A 72 16.25 26.17 1.39
N THR A 73 16.02 26.77 2.56
CA THR A 73 17.06 27.28 3.46
C THR A 73 17.19 26.44 4.72
N GLU A 74 18.23 26.68 5.52
CA GLU A 74 18.39 26.03 6.82
C GLU A 74 17.26 26.36 7.82
N ALA A 75 16.47 27.42 7.59
CA ALA A 75 15.40 27.86 8.48
C ALA A 75 13.98 27.59 7.94
N CYS A 76 13.84 27.09 6.70
CA CYS A 76 12.54 26.93 6.06
C CYS A 76 11.61 25.96 6.80
N GLY A 77 10.31 26.06 6.49
CA GLY A 77 9.24 25.21 7.00
C GLY A 77 8.22 25.94 7.86
N ALA A 78 8.44 27.23 8.16
CA ALA A 78 7.43 28.09 8.78
C ALA A 78 6.39 28.55 7.74
N MET A 79 5.24 29.05 8.21
CA MET A 79 4.20 29.61 7.33
C MET A 79 4.69 30.79 6.50
N GLU A 80 5.42 31.72 7.13
CA GLU A 80 6.01 32.90 6.48
C GLU A 80 7.25 32.56 5.62
N ALA A 81 7.84 31.39 5.84
CA ALA A 81 9.07 30.95 5.16
C ALA A 81 8.96 29.45 4.82
N PRO A 82 8.07 29.06 3.89
CA PRO A 82 7.86 27.66 3.54
C PRO A 82 9.09 27.11 2.80
N CYS A 83 9.33 25.81 2.95
CA CYS A 83 10.29 25.12 2.11
C CYS A 83 9.77 25.06 0.67
N ARG A 84 10.70 24.97 -0.29
CA ARG A 84 10.35 24.80 -1.70
C ARG A 84 10.06 23.35 -2.03
N THR A 85 10.86 22.43 -1.51
CA THR A 85 10.78 21.00 -1.87
C THR A 85 10.27 20.14 -0.72
N ILE A 86 9.58 19.07 -1.11
CA ILE A 86 9.11 18.02 -0.18
C ILE A 86 10.32 17.30 0.45
N ALA A 87 11.42 17.15 -0.30
CA ALA A 87 12.64 16.50 0.18
C ALA A 87 13.24 17.23 1.40
N VAL A 88 13.38 18.56 1.34
CA VAL A 88 13.84 19.34 2.50
C VAL A 88 12.84 19.28 3.65
N ALA A 89 11.54 19.31 3.35
CA ALA A 89 10.52 19.20 4.38
C ALA A 89 10.56 17.85 5.12
N ALA A 90 10.80 16.74 4.40
CA ALA A 90 10.94 15.41 4.96
C ALA A 90 12.15 15.26 5.90
N LEU A 91 13.22 16.02 5.68
CA LEU A 91 14.38 16.06 6.58
C LEU A 91 14.08 16.87 7.85
N ARG A 92 13.26 17.93 7.73
CA ARG A 92 12.96 18.88 8.81
C ARG A 92 11.82 18.46 9.73
N VAL A 93 10.88 17.67 9.25
CA VAL A 93 9.71 17.30 10.05
C VAL A 93 10.13 16.38 11.20
N ALA A 94 9.62 16.69 12.41
CA ALA A 94 9.79 15.83 13.58
C ALA A 94 9.03 14.50 13.39
N SER A 95 9.41 13.47 14.16
CA SER A 95 8.63 12.23 14.20
C SER A 95 7.22 12.52 14.74
N GLY A 96 6.20 11.97 14.07
CA GLY A 96 4.79 12.29 14.34
C GLY A 96 4.33 13.66 13.82
N GLY A 97 5.21 14.40 13.12
CA GLY A 97 4.92 15.71 12.57
C GLY A 97 4.12 15.67 11.26
N THR A 98 3.78 16.85 10.77
CA THR A 98 2.96 17.07 9.56
C THR A 98 3.70 17.92 8.55
N ILE A 99 3.76 17.45 7.30
CA ILE A 99 4.13 18.27 6.14
C ILE A 99 2.84 18.77 5.50
N VAL A 100 2.72 20.09 5.36
CA VAL A 100 1.57 20.75 4.73
C VAL A 100 2.00 21.30 3.38
N LEU A 101 1.34 20.84 2.32
CA LEU A 101 1.65 21.18 0.93
C LEU A 101 0.68 22.25 0.42
N ASN A 102 1.17 23.45 0.11
CA ASN A 102 0.36 24.46 -0.57
C ASN A 102 0.16 24.06 -2.04
N GLY A 103 -1.08 23.70 -2.40
CA GLY A 103 -1.43 23.21 -3.73
C GLY A 103 -1.60 24.27 -4.81
N ASN A 104 -1.54 25.56 -4.48
CA ASN A 104 -1.76 26.64 -5.46
C ASN A 104 -0.76 26.57 -6.62
N GLY A 105 -1.27 26.49 -7.85
CA GLY A 105 -0.50 26.41 -9.09
C GLY A 105 0.17 25.06 -9.35
N THR A 106 -0.03 24.07 -8.47
CA THR A 106 0.64 22.76 -8.61
C THR A 106 0.00 21.90 -9.69
N ASP A 107 -1.22 22.20 -10.10
CA ASP A 107 -1.88 21.56 -11.25
C ASP A 107 -1.19 21.89 -12.58
N GLN A 108 -0.60 23.09 -12.73
CA GLN A 108 0.27 23.40 -13.88
C GLN A 108 1.74 23.05 -13.64
N GLN A 109 2.21 23.22 -12.40
CA GLN A 109 3.60 22.92 -12.02
C GLN A 109 3.64 22.01 -10.78
N PRO A 110 3.50 20.68 -10.95
CA PRO A 110 3.51 19.75 -9.83
C PRO A 110 4.79 19.86 -9.00
N PHE A 111 4.69 19.56 -7.71
CA PHE A 111 5.88 19.33 -6.89
C PHE A 111 6.66 18.16 -7.48
N ASP A 112 7.95 18.39 -7.73
CA ASP A 112 8.83 17.38 -8.29
C ASP A 112 9.78 16.78 -7.23
N CYS A 113 10.49 15.75 -7.65
CA CYS A 113 11.53 15.09 -6.84
C CYS A 113 12.94 15.60 -7.19
N LYS A 114 13.09 16.88 -7.56
CA LYS A 114 14.39 17.41 -7.97
C LYS A 114 15.47 17.15 -6.91
N LYS A 115 16.65 16.85 -7.44
CA LYS A 115 17.87 16.53 -6.70
C LYS A 115 18.29 17.75 -5.87
N LEU A 116 18.47 17.57 -4.56
CA LEU A 116 19.20 18.54 -3.75
C LEU A 116 20.69 18.42 -4.07
N LEU A 117 21.21 19.37 -4.85
CA LEU A 117 22.64 19.46 -5.17
C LEU A 117 23.50 19.62 -3.90
N THR A 118 22.93 20.17 -2.83
CA THR A 118 23.64 20.49 -1.58
C THR A 118 23.73 19.33 -0.59
N LEU A 119 22.89 18.29 -0.69
CA LEU A 119 22.80 17.21 0.31
C LEU A 119 23.06 15.81 -0.26
N HIS A 120 23.59 15.70 -1.48
CA HIS A 120 23.89 14.42 -2.18
C HIS A 120 22.73 13.42 -2.37
N TYR A 121 21.50 13.71 -1.93
CA TYR A 121 20.33 12.85 -2.15
C TYR A 121 19.78 12.99 -3.58
N ARG A 122 19.45 11.84 -4.20
CA ARG A 122 18.62 11.78 -5.41
C ARG A 122 17.17 11.49 -5.00
N GLY A 123 16.25 12.41 -5.29
CA GLY A 123 14.83 12.25 -4.97
C GLY A 123 14.48 12.60 -3.53
N ILE A 124 13.29 12.17 -3.10
CA ILE A 124 12.84 12.31 -1.71
C ILE A 124 13.57 11.26 -0.85
N PRO A 125 14.18 11.65 0.28
CA PRO A 125 14.86 10.71 1.16
C PRO A 125 13.87 9.68 1.71
N GLN A 126 14.37 8.49 2.04
CA GLN A 126 13.56 7.47 2.70
C GLN A 126 13.03 8.00 4.04
N ILE A 127 11.73 7.85 4.27
CA ILE A 127 11.07 8.30 5.49
C ILE A 127 10.90 7.11 6.43
N THR A 128 11.55 7.17 7.59
CA THR A 128 11.61 6.07 8.57
C THR A 128 10.86 6.37 9.88
N ARG A 129 10.11 7.47 9.89
CA ARG A 129 9.43 8.01 11.08
C ARG A 129 7.96 8.29 10.80
N ASN A 130 7.15 8.30 11.86
CA ASN A 130 5.73 8.61 11.78
C ASN A 130 5.52 9.97 11.13
N ILE A 131 4.60 10.04 10.18
CA ILE A 131 4.40 11.27 9.40
C ILE A 131 2.97 11.40 8.87
N THR A 132 2.50 12.64 8.84
CA THR A 132 1.35 13.05 8.04
C THR A 132 1.83 13.96 6.91
N ILE A 133 1.38 13.72 5.68
CA ILE A 133 1.56 14.65 4.56
C ILE A 133 0.18 15.01 4.05
N THR A 134 -0.14 16.29 4.06
CA THR A 134 -1.48 16.76 3.71
C THR A 134 -1.42 18.00 2.84
N SER A 135 -2.43 18.16 1.99
CA SER A 135 -2.62 19.41 1.26
C SER A 135 -3.14 20.51 2.19
N LEU A 136 -2.68 21.75 1.96
CA LEU A 136 -3.17 22.93 2.65
C LEU A 136 -4.65 23.15 2.33
N ASN A 137 -5.45 23.43 3.35
CA ASN A 137 -6.90 23.60 3.26
C ASN A 137 -7.36 24.31 1.98
N PHE A 138 -8.37 23.74 1.32
CA PHE A 138 -8.99 24.25 0.09
C PHE A 138 -8.11 24.27 -1.17
N THR A 139 -6.85 23.85 -1.06
CA THR A 139 -5.97 23.64 -2.21
C THR A 139 -5.68 22.14 -2.33
N ARG A 140 -5.54 21.62 -3.56
CA ARG A 140 -5.13 20.23 -3.80
C ARG A 140 -3.70 20.25 -4.29
N ALA A 141 -2.79 19.59 -3.58
CA ALA A 141 -1.40 19.48 -3.96
C ALA A 141 -1.24 18.41 -5.04
N HIS A 142 -0.56 18.77 -6.13
CA HIS A 142 -0.19 17.86 -7.20
C HIS A 142 1.31 17.55 -7.14
N ILE A 143 1.65 16.26 -7.22
CA ILE A 143 3.02 15.76 -7.15
C ILE A 143 3.29 14.92 -8.40
N GLN A 144 4.43 15.17 -9.04
CA GLN A 144 4.98 14.32 -10.10
C GLN A 144 6.42 13.93 -9.77
N CYS A 145 6.60 12.68 -9.38
CA CYS A 145 7.86 12.14 -8.90
C CYS A 145 8.04 10.69 -9.35
N LEU A 146 8.76 10.50 -10.44
CA LEU A 146 9.00 9.16 -11.01
C LEU A 146 9.73 8.20 -10.06
N THR A 147 10.59 8.73 -9.18
CA THR A 147 11.28 7.92 -8.16
C THR A 147 10.36 7.50 -7.01
N GLY A 148 9.22 8.16 -6.85
CA GLY A 148 8.25 7.90 -5.80
C GLY A 148 8.66 8.33 -4.40
N PHE A 149 7.84 7.88 -3.45
CA PHE A 149 8.12 7.94 -2.01
C PHE A 149 8.47 6.55 -1.49
N CYS A 150 9.41 6.49 -0.55
CA CYS A 150 9.75 5.27 0.17
C CYS A 150 9.59 5.50 1.68
N PHE A 151 8.60 4.83 2.27
CA PHE A 151 8.38 4.76 3.70
C PHE A 151 8.85 3.38 4.17
N ASN A 152 9.85 3.35 5.06
CA ASN A 152 10.48 2.11 5.45
C ASN A 152 10.72 2.08 6.95
N ARG A 153 10.18 1.07 7.62
CA ARG A 153 10.35 0.87 9.05
C ARG A 153 11.83 0.60 9.36
N SER A 154 12.40 1.34 10.32
CA SER A 154 13.68 0.96 10.94
C SER A 154 13.44 0.09 12.18
N ASP A 155 13.24 0.70 13.35
CA ASP A 155 13.16 0.00 14.64
C ASP A 155 11.82 0.19 15.37
N GLN A 156 11.12 1.29 15.10
CA GLN A 156 9.84 1.64 15.73
C GLN A 156 8.66 1.40 14.79
N ASP A 157 7.44 1.37 15.34
CA ASP A 157 6.22 1.38 14.54
C ASP A 157 6.20 2.59 13.60
N LEU A 158 5.97 2.32 12.31
CA LEU A 158 5.86 3.34 11.27
C LEU A 158 4.41 3.51 10.84
N ARG A 159 3.88 4.71 11.05
CA ARG A 159 2.52 5.13 10.68
C ARG A 159 2.60 6.28 9.69
N VAL A 160 1.92 6.12 8.56
CA VAL A 160 1.93 7.10 7.48
C VAL A 160 0.50 7.48 7.11
N THR A 161 0.22 8.79 7.14
CA THR A 161 -1.06 9.34 6.69
C THR A 161 -0.83 10.31 5.53
N LEU A 162 -1.49 10.07 4.40
CA LEU A 162 -1.49 10.95 3.23
C LEU A 162 -2.92 11.43 2.97
N THR A 163 -3.11 12.74 2.79
CA THR A 163 -4.47 13.30 2.67
C THR A 163 -4.58 14.42 1.66
N GLY A 164 -5.52 14.28 0.72
CA GLY A 164 -5.90 15.36 -0.20
C GLY A 164 -4.89 15.65 -1.32
N ILE A 165 -4.09 14.67 -1.70
CA ILE A 165 -2.96 14.83 -2.64
C ILE A 165 -3.25 14.10 -3.96
N THR A 166 -2.88 14.71 -5.08
CA THR A 166 -2.84 14.08 -6.40
C THR A 166 -1.43 13.64 -6.74
N PHE A 167 -1.24 12.34 -6.95
CA PHE A 167 0.00 11.70 -7.37
C PHE A 167 -0.09 11.36 -8.86
N PHE A 168 0.69 12.04 -9.69
CA PHE A 168 0.85 11.76 -11.12
C PHE A 168 2.15 11.00 -11.35
N GLU A 169 2.08 9.81 -11.96
CA GLU A 169 3.26 8.97 -12.25
C GLU A 169 4.17 8.75 -11.02
N THR A 170 3.59 8.80 -9.82
CA THR A 170 4.33 8.82 -8.57
C THR A 170 4.01 7.56 -7.75
N PRO A 171 4.92 6.57 -7.71
CA PRO A 171 4.72 5.38 -6.90
C PRO A 171 4.90 5.69 -5.40
N LEU A 172 4.07 5.09 -4.57
CA LEU A 172 4.24 5.08 -3.11
C LEU A 172 4.65 3.69 -2.64
N ARG A 173 5.79 3.58 -1.98
CA ARG A 173 6.29 2.32 -1.45
C ARG A 173 6.29 2.37 0.08
N PHE A 174 5.65 1.37 0.68
CA PHE A 174 5.57 1.16 2.11
C PHE A 174 6.21 -0.18 2.45
N ILE A 175 7.20 -0.17 3.34
CA ILE A 175 7.94 -1.35 3.78
C ILE A 175 7.76 -1.46 5.29
N ASP A 176 7.11 -2.54 5.72
CA ASP A 176 6.86 -2.88 7.12
C ASP A 176 6.15 -1.79 7.93
N CYS A 177 5.34 -0.96 7.27
CA CYS A 177 4.50 0.01 7.97
C CYS A 177 3.43 -0.69 8.82
N SER A 178 3.24 -0.24 10.05
CA SER A 178 2.20 -0.75 10.95
C SER A 178 0.83 -0.17 10.59
N GLU A 179 0.79 1.07 10.08
CA GLU A 179 -0.45 1.75 9.67
C GLU A 179 -0.23 2.63 8.43
N ILE A 180 -1.07 2.46 7.41
CA ILE A 180 -1.05 3.22 6.17
C ILE A 180 -2.46 3.78 5.93
N THR A 181 -2.57 5.10 5.84
CA THR A 181 -3.85 5.79 5.67
C THR A 181 -3.81 6.73 4.47
N LEU A 182 -4.63 6.45 3.47
CA LEU A 182 -4.76 7.23 2.22
C LEU A 182 -6.18 7.80 2.13
N ILE A 183 -6.33 9.11 2.37
CA ILE A 183 -7.64 9.77 2.43
C ILE A 183 -7.75 10.83 1.33
N ASN A 184 -8.80 10.72 0.49
CA ASN A 184 -9.08 11.68 -0.58
C ASN A 184 -7.86 11.92 -1.49
N CYS A 185 -7.09 10.85 -1.75
CA CYS A 185 -5.94 10.88 -2.63
C CYS A 185 -6.36 10.51 -4.06
N THR A 186 -5.67 11.08 -5.04
CA THR A 186 -5.81 10.68 -6.45
C THR A 186 -4.50 10.09 -6.93
N HIS A 187 -4.53 8.88 -7.49
CA HIS A 187 -3.36 8.21 -8.06
C HIS A 187 -3.59 7.98 -9.54
N GLN A 188 -2.73 8.54 -10.38
CA GLN A 188 -2.94 8.51 -11.83
C GLN A 188 -1.66 8.23 -12.62
N ASN A 189 -1.84 7.48 -13.71
CA ASN A 189 -0.81 7.17 -14.71
C ASN A 189 0.44 6.47 -14.14
N ALA A 190 0.35 5.77 -13.01
CA ALA A 190 1.47 5.01 -12.47
C ALA A 190 1.45 3.55 -12.97
N THR A 191 2.63 2.96 -13.17
CA THR A 191 2.76 1.51 -13.42
C THR A 191 2.28 0.72 -12.19
N GLU A 192 2.78 1.07 -11.00
CA GLU A 192 2.31 0.56 -9.71
C GLU A 192 2.13 1.77 -8.78
N ALA A 193 0.88 2.15 -8.48
CA ALA A 193 0.63 3.39 -7.73
C ALA A 193 0.97 3.25 -6.23
N VAL A 194 0.56 2.15 -5.60
CA VAL A 194 0.81 1.88 -4.18
C VAL A 194 1.38 0.46 -4.03
N ILE A 195 2.54 0.35 -3.40
CA ILE A 195 3.26 -0.90 -3.17
C ILE A 195 3.47 -1.06 -1.67
N ILE A 196 2.98 -2.15 -1.09
CA ILE A 196 3.04 -2.45 0.33
C ILE A 196 3.74 -3.80 0.51
N ASN A 197 4.90 -3.77 1.15
CA ASN A 197 5.69 -4.96 1.47
C ASN A 197 5.65 -5.21 2.97
N THR A 198 5.23 -6.41 3.36
CA THR A 198 5.25 -6.87 4.75
C THR A 198 6.24 -8.03 4.85
N THR A 199 7.34 -7.83 5.56
CA THR A 199 8.41 -8.82 5.78
C THR A 199 8.49 -9.21 7.26
N ALA A 200 8.45 -8.22 8.16
CA ALA A 200 8.72 -8.37 9.58
C ALA A 200 7.52 -7.98 10.47
N SER A 201 6.72 -6.98 10.06
CA SER A 201 5.62 -6.49 10.89
C SER A 201 4.58 -7.57 11.15
N SER A 202 4.26 -7.80 12.43
CA SER A 202 3.26 -8.80 12.84
C SER A 202 1.83 -8.32 12.60
N ILE A 203 1.61 -7.00 12.58
CA ILE A 203 0.31 -6.36 12.35
C ILE A 203 0.49 -5.18 11.39
N THR A 204 -0.30 -5.16 10.31
CA THR A 204 -0.38 -4.02 9.39
C THR A 204 -1.83 -3.68 9.08
N ASN A 205 -2.17 -2.40 9.21
CA ASN A 205 -3.50 -1.86 8.89
C ASN A 205 -3.40 -0.89 7.71
N VAL A 206 -4.24 -1.09 6.70
CA VAL A 206 -4.30 -0.24 5.51
C VAL A 206 -5.71 0.30 5.33
N THR A 207 -5.82 1.63 5.29
CA THR A 207 -7.08 2.35 5.11
C THR A 207 -7.02 3.21 3.86
N ILE A 208 -7.97 3.03 2.94
CA ILE A 208 -8.12 3.84 1.72
C ILE A 208 -9.55 4.39 1.68
N ARG A 209 -9.71 5.71 1.75
CA ARG A 209 -11.04 6.33 1.83
C ARG A 209 -11.21 7.52 0.91
N GLY A 210 -12.33 7.58 0.20
CA GLY A 210 -12.67 8.73 -0.66
C GLY A 210 -11.67 8.94 -1.81
N SER A 211 -10.89 7.93 -2.17
CA SER A 211 -9.76 8.06 -3.09
C SER A 211 -10.14 7.69 -4.52
N LEU A 212 -9.32 8.13 -5.48
CA LEU A 212 -9.48 7.84 -6.90
C LEU A 212 -8.18 7.22 -7.45
N PHE A 213 -8.29 6.07 -8.08
CA PHE A 213 -7.22 5.45 -8.85
C PHE A 213 -7.62 5.41 -10.32
N GLN A 214 -6.86 6.07 -11.19
CA GLN A 214 -7.22 6.19 -12.59
C GLN A 214 -6.04 5.95 -13.53
N ASN A 215 -6.27 5.23 -14.63
CA ASN A 215 -5.27 5.02 -15.69
C ASN A 215 -3.94 4.41 -15.19
N ASN A 216 -3.94 3.68 -14.08
CA ASN A 216 -2.75 2.98 -13.58
C ASN A 216 -2.69 1.58 -14.19
N SER A 217 -1.51 1.00 -14.37
CA SER A 217 -1.42 -0.42 -14.75
C SER A 217 -1.86 -1.33 -13.60
N LEU A 218 -1.40 -1.02 -12.37
CA LEU A 218 -1.84 -1.62 -11.12
C LEU A 218 -1.97 -0.56 -10.03
N CYS A 219 -3.10 -0.55 -9.32
CA CYS A 219 -3.38 0.49 -8.33
C CYS A 219 -2.73 0.18 -6.97
N VAL A 220 -2.98 -1.00 -6.42
CA VAL A 220 -2.44 -1.41 -5.11
C VAL A 220 -1.88 -2.82 -5.18
N LYS A 221 -0.62 -2.96 -4.80
CA LYS A 221 0.09 -4.23 -4.71
C LYS A 221 0.51 -4.47 -3.27
N ILE A 222 0.06 -5.58 -2.69
CA ILE A 222 0.42 -6.00 -1.34
C ILE A 222 1.18 -7.33 -1.44
N GLN A 223 2.37 -7.36 -0.86
CA GLN A 223 3.26 -8.52 -0.88
C GLN A 223 3.64 -8.93 0.53
N PHE A 224 3.35 -10.19 0.87
CA PHE A 224 3.80 -10.83 2.09
C PHE A 224 5.08 -11.60 1.78
N LEU A 225 6.20 -11.16 2.32
CA LEU A 225 7.54 -11.68 2.05
C LEU A 225 8.06 -12.42 3.29
N GLY A 226 9.12 -13.22 3.13
CA GLY A 226 9.69 -14.09 4.17
C GLY A 226 9.94 -13.40 5.52
N GLY A 227 10.00 -14.18 6.59
CA GLY A 227 10.18 -13.72 7.97
C GLY A 227 9.96 -14.85 8.98
N SER A 228 10.14 -14.57 10.28
CA SER A 228 10.01 -15.52 11.40
C SER A 228 8.68 -16.27 11.46
N ASP A 229 8.61 -17.36 12.23
CA ASP A 229 7.47 -18.29 12.37
C ASP A 229 6.18 -17.70 12.98
N THR A 230 6.13 -16.40 13.26
CA THR A 230 4.95 -15.74 13.86
C THR A 230 3.87 -15.48 12.82
N ASP A 231 2.61 -15.77 13.15
CA ASP A 231 1.47 -15.47 12.30
C ASP A 231 1.35 -13.98 11.96
N LEU A 232 0.93 -13.67 10.73
CA LEU A 232 0.74 -12.31 10.22
C LEU A 232 -0.71 -11.88 10.35
N LYS A 233 -0.96 -10.69 10.90
CA LYS A 233 -2.28 -10.07 10.89
C LYS A 233 -2.29 -8.88 9.96
N PHE A 234 -3.21 -8.88 9.00
CA PHE A 234 -3.34 -7.81 8.03
C PHE A 234 -4.79 -7.37 7.90
N SER A 235 -5.03 -6.05 7.96
CA SER A 235 -6.35 -5.47 7.76
C SER A 235 -6.33 -4.49 6.58
N LEU A 236 -7.32 -4.63 5.70
CA LEU A 236 -7.56 -3.75 4.55
C LEU A 236 -8.99 -3.20 4.63
N ASP A 237 -9.11 -1.88 4.80
CA ASP A 237 -10.38 -1.14 4.77
C ASP A 237 -10.37 -0.17 3.57
N ILE A 238 -11.29 -0.39 2.63
CA ILE A 238 -11.47 0.46 1.45
C ILE A 238 -12.90 0.96 1.41
N LYS A 239 -13.06 2.28 1.41
CA LYS A 239 -14.38 2.90 1.44
C LYS A 239 -14.49 4.08 0.49
N ASP A 240 -15.67 4.25 -0.13
CA ASP A 240 -16.01 5.41 -0.96
C ASP A 240 -14.95 5.69 -2.06
N THR A 241 -14.36 4.62 -2.62
CA THR A 241 -13.19 4.69 -3.51
C THR A 241 -13.54 4.25 -4.93
N LYS A 242 -12.91 4.86 -5.94
CA LYS A 242 -13.15 4.56 -7.35
C LYS A 242 -11.87 4.11 -8.05
N PHE A 243 -11.98 3.06 -8.86
CA PHE A 243 -10.92 2.57 -9.74
C PHE A 243 -11.43 2.65 -11.18
N LEU A 244 -10.88 3.57 -11.98
CA LEU A 244 -11.34 3.86 -13.33
C LEU A 244 -10.24 3.64 -14.36
N ASN A 245 -10.55 2.97 -15.47
CA ASN A 245 -9.63 2.79 -16.60
C ASN A 245 -8.25 2.18 -16.25
N ASN A 246 -8.18 1.36 -15.20
CA ASN A 246 -6.89 0.78 -14.77
C ASN A 246 -6.60 -0.51 -15.54
N GLY A 247 -5.34 -0.88 -15.70
CA GLY A 247 -4.89 -2.15 -16.28
C GLY A 247 -5.23 -2.39 -17.77
N ILE A 248 -5.70 -1.35 -18.49
CA ILE A 248 -5.92 -1.40 -19.94
C ILE A 248 -4.60 -1.30 -20.71
N LEU A 249 -3.65 -0.49 -20.21
CA LEU A 249 -2.41 -0.18 -20.93
C LEU A 249 -1.50 -1.41 -20.98
N ASP A 250 -1.34 -1.98 -22.18
CA ASP A 250 -0.50 -3.15 -22.47
C ASP A 250 1.01 -2.81 -22.51
N TYR A 251 1.36 -1.54 -22.31
CA TYR A 251 2.74 -1.03 -22.44
C TYR A 251 3.72 -1.65 -21.43
N PHE A 252 3.19 -2.17 -20.33
CA PHE A 252 3.97 -2.78 -19.27
C PHE A 252 3.67 -4.28 -19.26
N GLU A 253 4.69 -5.11 -19.48
CA GLU A 253 4.63 -6.57 -19.34
C GLU A 253 4.44 -6.99 -17.86
N SER A 254 3.57 -6.31 -17.11
CA SER A 254 3.26 -6.67 -15.72
C SER A 254 2.31 -7.87 -15.69
N PHE A 255 2.71 -8.90 -14.95
CA PHE A 255 1.90 -10.10 -14.71
C PHE A 255 0.60 -9.82 -13.95
N TYR A 256 0.51 -8.67 -13.27
CA TYR A 256 -0.63 -8.22 -12.49
C TYR A 256 -1.09 -6.86 -12.97
N ARG A 257 -2.40 -6.72 -13.19
CA ARG A 257 -3.06 -5.51 -13.69
C ARG A 257 -4.41 -5.32 -13.01
N GLY A 258 -4.85 -4.07 -12.92
CA GLY A 258 -6.15 -3.69 -12.40
C GLY A 258 -6.07 -2.93 -11.07
N ALA A 259 -6.98 -3.25 -10.15
CA ALA A 259 -7.14 -2.50 -8.92
C ALA A 259 -6.26 -3.05 -7.80
N LEU A 260 -6.54 -4.24 -7.26
CA LEU A 260 -5.82 -4.77 -6.09
C LEU A 260 -5.27 -6.18 -6.30
N VAL A 261 -4.03 -6.39 -5.85
CA VAL A 261 -3.39 -7.70 -5.83
C VAL A 261 -2.68 -7.95 -4.51
N LEU A 262 -3.00 -9.08 -3.87
CA LEU A 262 -2.37 -9.60 -2.67
C LEU A 262 -1.68 -10.91 -3.03
N THR A 263 -0.37 -10.97 -2.78
CA THR A 263 0.46 -12.17 -3.07
C THR A 263 1.35 -12.51 -1.89
N SER A 264 1.66 -13.79 -1.73
CA SER A 264 2.56 -14.29 -0.71
C SER A 264 3.74 -15.02 -1.33
N ASN A 265 4.93 -14.73 -0.82
CA ASN A 265 6.12 -15.57 -0.92
C ASN A 265 6.63 -15.90 0.49
N THR A 266 5.71 -16.35 1.35
CA THR A 266 5.99 -16.78 2.72
C THR A 266 5.22 -18.05 3.07
N SER A 267 5.82 -18.89 3.92
CA SER A 267 5.18 -20.08 4.50
C SER A 267 4.32 -19.74 5.73
N ARG A 268 4.40 -18.51 6.24
CA ARG A 268 3.66 -18.03 7.40
C ARG A 268 2.15 -18.15 7.18
N THR A 269 1.42 -18.38 8.26
CA THR A 269 -0.04 -18.21 8.20
C THR A 269 -0.38 -16.72 8.25
N ILE A 270 -1.42 -16.35 7.51
CA ILE A 270 -1.86 -14.96 7.35
C ILE A 270 -3.32 -14.90 7.76
N ASP A 271 -3.62 -14.15 8.81
CA ASP A 271 -4.96 -13.76 9.20
C ASP A 271 -5.31 -12.44 8.52
N LEU A 272 -6.19 -12.51 7.53
CA LEU A 272 -6.53 -11.38 6.66
C LEU A 272 -7.96 -10.93 6.89
N SER A 273 -8.13 -9.66 7.25
CA SER A 273 -9.44 -9.01 7.32
C SER A 273 -9.58 -8.00 6.18
N ILE A 274 -10.62 -8.15 5.36
CA ILE A 274 -10.94 -7.23 4.27
C ILE A 274 -12.33 -6.65 4.46
N VAL A 275 -12.43 -5.33 4.38
CA VAL A 275 -13.70 -4.60 4.30
C VAL A 275 -13.64 -3.68 3.10
N VAL A 276 -14.60 -3.83 2.18
CA VAL A 276 -14.75 -2.97 1.01
C VAL A 276 -16.19 -2.47 0.97
N GLU A 277 -16.37 -1.15 1.00
CA GLU A 277 -17.70 -0.53 1.05
C GLU A 277 -17.83 0.63 0.05
N LYS A 278 -18.91 0.66 -0.74
CA LYS A 278 -19.19 1.76 -1.71
C LYS A 278 -18.04 1.97 -2.69
N VAL A 279 -17.55 0.89 -3.28
CA VAL A 279 -16.43 0.92 -4.23
C VAL A 279 -16.93 0.67 -5.65
N LYS A 280 -16.43 1.45 -6.60
CA LYS A 280 -16.71 1.27 -8.02
C LYS A 280 -15.44 0.96 -8.79
N ILE A 281 -15.48 -0.09 -9.60
CA ILE A 281 -14.46 -0.45 -10.57
C ILE A 281 -15.12 -0.43 -11.93
N ALA A 282 -14.66 0.48 -12.78
CA ALA A 282 -15.25 0.65 -14.09
C ALA A 282 -14.22 0.80 -15.20
N ASP A 283 -14.62 0.33 -16.37
CA ASP A 283 -13.89 0.52 -17.62
C ASP A 283 -12.44 0.02 -17.51
N SER A 284 -12.16 -0.96 -16.64
CA SER A 284 -10.80 -1.40 -16.31
C SER A 284 -10.45 -2.75 -16.94
N GLY A 285 -9.18 -2.88 -17.28
CA GLY A 285 -8.51 -4.13 -17.63
C GLY A 285 -7.94 -4.81 -16.38
N GLY A 286 -8.19 -6.11 -16.22
CA GLY A 286 -7.59 -6.88 -15.12
C GLY A 286 -8.48 -7.05 -13.89
N GLN A 287 -7.88 -7.42 -12.76
CA GLN A 287 -8.59 -7.89 -11.57
C GLN A 287 -9.05 -6.68 -10.73
N PHE A 288 -10.27 -6.71 -10.21
CA PHE A 288 -10.66 -5.84 -9.11
C PHE A 288 -9.85 -6.21 -7.86
N LEU A 289 -9.88 -7.48 -7.48
CA LEU A 289 -9.16 -7.98 -6.33
C LEU A 289 -8.71 -9.40 -6.61
N ALA A 290 -7.40 -9.62 -6.53
CA ALA A 290 -6.82 -10.95 -6.52
C ALA A 290 -6.10 -11.24 -5.22
N ILE A 291 -6.53 -12.32 -4.57
CA ILE A 291 -5.95 -12.84 -3.35
C ILE A 291 -5.33 -14.19 -3.70
N ASP A 292 -4.01 -14.24 -3.89
CA ASP A 292 -3.26 -15.48 -4.06
C ASP A 292 -2.44 -15.74 -2.80
N LEU A 293 -3.14 -16.19 -1.74
CA LEU A 293 -2.60 -16.38 -0.39
C LEU A 293 -2.98 -17.76 0.13
N PRO A 294 -2.34 -18.83 -0.37
CA PRO A 294 -2.80 -20.20 -0.13
C PRO A 294 -2.70 -20.69 1.31
N THR A 295 -1.94 -20.01 2.17
CA THR A 295 -1.82 -20.32 3.61
C THR A 295 -2.77 -19.50 4.48
N ALA A 296 -3.49 -18.54 3.90
CA ALA A 296 -4.25 -17.54 4.66
C ALA A 296 -5.62 -18.04 5.15
N SER A 297 -6.04 -17.48 6.28
CA SER A 297 -7.42 -17.48 6.77
C SER A 297 -8.00 -16.09 6.57
N THR A 298 -9.10 -15.97 5.82
CA THR A 298 -9.68 -14.67 5.47
C THR A 298 -11.08 -14.46 6.06
N SER A 299 -11.34 -13.23 6.48
CA SER A 299 -12.68 -12.74 6.81
C SER A 299 -12.95 -11.48 6.00
N GLU A 300 -13.86 -11.58 5.05
CA GLU A 300 -14.05 -10.60 3.98
C GLU A 300 -15.49 -10.13 3.88
N LYS A 301 -15.68 -8.82 3.80
CA LYS A 301 -16.99 -8.17 3.64
C LYS A 301 -16.94 -7.16 2.51
N TYR A 302 -17.82 -7.34 1.53
CA TYR A 302 -17.97 -6.47 0.36
C TYR A 302 -19.40 -5.93 0.35
N GLY A 303 -19.56 -4.63 0.55
CA GLY A 303 -20.86 -3.92 0.56
C GLY A 303 -20.92 -2.86 -0.53
N ASP A 304 -21.99 -2.82 -1.31
CA ASP A 304 -22.20 -1.78 -2.33
C ASP A 304 -21.03 -1.67 -3.33
N VAL A 305 -20.55 -2.82 -3.82
CA VAL A 305 -19.46 -2.90 -4.80
C VAL A 305 -20.04 -2.96 -6.20
N VAL A 306 -19.57 -2.09 -7.09
CA VAL A 306 -20.00 -2.03 -8.50
C VAL A 306 -18.83 -2.35 -9.42
N LEU A 307 -18.96 -3.41 -10.22
CA LEU A 307 -18.03 -3.87 -11.24
C LEU A 307 -18.69 -3.70 -12.61
N GLU A 308 -18.31 -2.67 -13.34
CA GLU A 308 -19.01 -2.24 -14.56
C GLU A 308 -18.09 -2.10 -15.77
N ARG A 309 -18.46 -2.66 -16.93
CA ARG A 309 -17.73 -2.49 -18.20
C ARG A 309 -16.23 -2.85 -18.14
N ASN A 310 -15.87 -3.86 -17.35
CA ASN A 310 -14.50 -4.34 -17.28
C ASN A 310 -14.25 -5.44 -18.31
N SER A 311 -13.01 -5.56 -18.76
CA SER A 311 -12.61 -6.57 -19.75
C SER A 311 -11.20 -7.11 -19.50
N PHE A 312 -10.84 -8.21 -20.17
CA PHE A 312 -9.47 -8.75 -20.15
C PHE A 312 -8.95 -8.90 -21.58
N VAL A 313 -7.79 -8.32 -21.87
CA VAL A 313 -7.12 -8.48 -23.18
C VAL A 313 -6.60 -9.90 -23.34
N ILE A 314 -6.70 -10.43 -24.57
CA ILE A 314 -6.59 -11.85 -24.96
C ILE A 314 -5.25 -12.52 -24.60
N SER A 315 -4.17 -11.76 -24.42
CA SER A 315 -2.81 -12.28 -24.17
C SER A 315 -2.64 -13.02 -22.84
N GLN A 316 -3.59 -12.92 -21.90
CA GLN A 316 -3.48 -13.53 -20.58
C GLN A 316 -4.02 -14.97 -20.54
N ARG A 317 -3.12 -15.93 -20.28
CA ARG A 317 -3.39 -17.38 -20.08
C ARG A 317 -3.85 -17.76 -18.66
N LYS A 318 -3.95 -16.80 -17.72
CA LYS A 318 -4.36 -17.05 -16.31
C LYS A 318 -5.83 -16.66 -16.05
N SER A 319 -6.33 -17.01 -14.86
CA SER A 319 -7.73 -16.83 -14.42
C SER A 319 -8.27 -15.42 -14.70
N ARG A 320 -9.18 -15.31 -15.67
CA ARG A 320 -9.89 -14.07 -16.03
C ARG A 320 -11.09 -13.90 -15.11
N SER A 321 -10.87 -13.29 -13.95
CA SER A 321 -11.90 -13.02 -12.95
C SER A 321 -11.66 -11.67 -12.28
N LEU A 322 -12.71 -10.86 -12.12
CA LEU A 322 -12.62 -9.55 -11.46
C LEU A 322 -12.29 -9.71 -9.98
N TYR A 323 -13.06 -10.54 -9.29
CA TYR A 323 -12.68 -11.02 -7.96
C TYR A 323 -12.11 -12.44 -8.08
N TYR A 324 -10.90 -12.64 -7.56
CA TYR A 324 -10.20 -13.91 -7.59
C TYR A 324 -9.61 -14.21 -6.22
N SER A 325 -9.84 -15.41 -5.68
CA SER A 325 -9.30 -15.79 -4.37
C SER A 325 -8.84 -17.25 -4.35
N ILE A 326 -7.62 -17.47 -3.86
CA ILE A 326 -7.07 -18.77 -3.45
C ILE A 326 -6.59 -18.63 -2.00
N VAL A 327 -7.27 -19.30 -1.08
CA VAL A 327 -6.97 -19.25 0.36
C VAL A 327 -7.25 -20.58 1.05
N LYS A 328 -6.72 -20.78 2.26
CA LYS A 328 -6.93 -22.02 3.05
C LYS A 328 -8.28 -22.01 3.76
N LYS A 329 -8.65 -20.87 4.36
CA LYS A 329 -9.97 -20.68 4.97
C LYS A 329 -10.54 -19.36 4.51
N ALA A 330 -11.81 -19.30 4.15
CA ALA A 330 -12.45 -18.06 3.76
C ALA A 330 -13.85 -17.95 4.36
N LYS A 331 -14.14 -16.78 4.96
CA LYS A 331 -15.49 -16.32 5.23
C LYS A 331 -15.74 -15.07 4.39
N VAL A 332 -16.45 -15.22 3.28
CA VAL A 332 -16.66 -14.15 2.30
C VAL A 332 -18.13 -13.78 2.26
N THR A 333 -18.44 -12.49 2.41
CA THR A 333 -19.81 -11.96 2.28
C THR A 333 -19.85 -10.85 1.25
N PHE A 334 -20.64 -11.05 0.20
CA PHE A 334 -21.01 -10.04 -0.77
C PHE A 334 -22.44 -9.57 -0.51
N HIS A 335 -22.62 -8.27 -0.33
CA HIS A 335 -23.90 -7.63 -0.11
C HIS A 335 -24.04 -6.48 -1.10
N ARG A 336 -25.09 -6.51 -1.94
CA ARG A 336 -25.26 -5.54 -3.01
C ARG A 336 -24.07 -5.45 -3.96
N LEU A 337 -23.49 -6.60 -4.32
CA LEU A 337 -22.51 -6.69 -5.40
C LEU A 337 -23.24 -6.55 -6.75
N GLN A 338 -22.83 -5.58 -7.55
CA GLN A 338 -23.32 -5.39 -8.91
C GLN A 338 -22.22 -5.69 -9.89
N CYS A 339 -22.35 -6.76 -10.66
CA CYS A 339 -21.47 -7.08 -11.77
C CYS A 339 -22.26 -6.91 -13.07
N LYS A 340 -21.97 -5.86 -13.83
CA LYS A 340 -22.72 -5.53 -15.05
C LYS A 340 -21.87 -5.17 -16.25
N ASP A 341 -22.33 -5.61 -17.41
CA ASP A 341 -21.74 -5.23 -18.71
C ASP A 341 -20.25 -5.59 -18.83
N ASN A 342 -19.78 -6.62 -18.11
CA ASN A 342 -18.38 -7.04 -18.17
C ASN A 342 -18.16 -8.06 -19.30
N ASP A 343 -17.08 -7.90 -20.05
CA ASP A 343 -16.81 -8.68 -21.25
C ASP A 343 -15.57 -9.57 -21.11
N GLN A 344 -15.71 -10.83 -21.52
CA GLN A 344 -14.70 -11.89 -21.48
C GLN A 344 -14.04 -12.10 -20.10
N VAL A 345 -14.78 -11.86 -19.03
CA VAL A 345 -14.28 -11.92 -17.65
C VAL A 345 -15.33 -12.46 -16.69
N ARG A 346 -14.91 -13.31 -15.74
CA ARG A 346 -15.79 -13.79 -14.66
C ARG A 346 -15.93 -12.69 -13.61
N CYS A 347 -17.09 -12.61 -12.97
CA CYS A 347 -17.28 -11.67 -11.88
C CYS A 347 -16.55 -12.15 -10.62
N VAL A 348 -16.76 -13.41 -10.25
CA VAL A 348 -16.26 -13.99 -9.00
C VAL A 348 -15.71 -15.38 -9.29
N THR A 349 -14.48 -15.63 -8.83
CA THR A 349 -13.86 -16.95 -8.79
C THR A 349 -13.22 -17.17 -7.43
N ILE A 350 -13.67 -18.19 -6.71
CA ILE A 350 -13.07 -18.63 -5.43
C ILE A 350 -12.55 -20.05 -5.62
N PHE A 351 -11.29 -20.27 -5.25
CA PHE A 351 -10.61 -21.55 -5.35
C PHE A 351 -10.20 -22.06 -3.97
N ALA A 352 -10.83 -23.15 -3.53
CA ALA A 352 -10.45 -23.94 -2.37
C ALA A 352 -9.35 -24.94 -2.75
N ARG A 353 -8.22 -24.87 -2.05
CA ARG A 353 -7.21 -25.93 -2.11
C ARG A 353 -7.63 -27.16 -1.29
N LYS A 354 -6.79 -28.20 -1.31
CA LYS A 354 -6.97 -29.40 -0.51
C LYS A 354 -7.06 -29.03 0.97
N ASN A 355 -8.04 -29.60 1.67
CA ASN A 355 -8.34 -29.32 3.08
C ASN A 355 -8.74 -27.86 3.37
N ALA A 356 -9.21 -27.11 2.36
CA ALA A 356 -9.72 -25.77 2.57
C ALA A 356 -11.17 -25.79 3.06
N THR A 357 -11.53 -24.78 3.85
CA THR A 357 -12.90 -24.58 4.36
C THR A 357 -13.43 -23.22 3.93
N LEU A 358 -14.54 -23.21 3.19
CA LEU A 358 -15.14 -21.98 2.68
C LEU A 358 -16.55 -21.73 3.23
N LEU A 359 -16.84 -20.47 3.53
CA LEU A 359 -18.18 -19.97 3.80
C LEU A 359 -18.43 -18.73 2.96
N VAL A 360 -19.19 -18.90 1.88
CA VAL A 360 -19.48 -17.85 0.91
C VAL A 360 -20.94 -17.45 1.04
N ARG A 361 -21.20 -16.16 1.25
CA ARG A 361 -22.55 -15.59 1.26
C ARG A 361 -22.67 -14.50 0.22
N VAL A 362 -23.71 -14.56 -0.58
CA VAL A 362 -24.08 -13.54 -1.56
C VAL A 362 -25.53 -13.15 -1.31
N HIS A 363 -25.79 -11.86 -1.13
CA HIS A 363 -27.12 -11.34 -0.87
C HIS A 363 -27.39 -10.04 -1.61
N GLU A 364 -28.63 -9.82 -2.04
CA GLU A 364 -29.08 -8.57 -2.70
C GLU A 364 -28.21 -8.17 -3.90
N SER A 365 -27.65 -9.15 -4.62
CA SER A 365 -26.65 -8.91 -5.65
C SER A 365 -27.22 -9.05 -7.06
N SER A 366 -26.56 -8.47 -8.06
CA SER A 366 -27.00 -8.51 -9.45
C SER A 366 -25.83 -8.78 -10.39
N PHE A 367 -26.02 -9.76 -11.28
CA PHE A 367 -25.09 -10.17 -12.32
C PHE A 367 -25.81 -10.02 -13.67
N HIS A 368 -25.59 -8.90 -14.34
CA HIS A 368 -26.34 -8.50 -15.52
C HIS A 368 -25.45 -8.36 -16.75
N ASN A 369 -25.82 -8.97 -17.88
CA ASN A 369 -25.17 -8.72 -19.17
C ASN A 369 -23.64 -8.96 -19.15
N ASN A 370 -23.19 -10.04 -18.51
CA ASN A 370 -21.77 -10.39 -18.46
C ASN A 370 -21.45 -11.53 -19.44
N THR A 371 -20.22 -11.53 -19.95
CA THR A 371 -19.67 -12.64 -20.73
C THR A 371 -18.39 -13.14 -20.06
N ALA A 372 -18.24 -14.45 -19.89
CA ALA A 372 -17.02 -15.07 -19.37
C ALA A 372 -16.22 -15.71 -20.50
N TYR A 373 -14.90 -15.56 -20.46
CA TYR A 373 -14.02 -16.19 -21.45
C TYR A 373 -14.02 -17.72 -21.33
N GLN A 374 -14.17 -18.37 -22.47
CA GLN A 374 -14.11 -19.82 -22.65
C GLN A 374 -12.81 -20.19 -23.37
N LEU A 375 -11.97 -21.00 -22.74
CA LEU A 375 -10.76 -21.56 -23.36
C LEU A 375 -11.12 -22.93 -23.96
N GLY A 376 -11.21 -23.03 -25.29
CA GLY A 376 -11.52 -24.28 -26.00
C GLY A 376 -12.98 -24.77 -25.87
N ASN A 377 -13.24 -26.04 -26.20
CA ASN A 377 -14.60 -26.63 -26.29
C ASN A 377 -15.30 -26.88 -24.93
N GLY A 378 -14.71 -26.50 -23.79
CA GLY A 378 -15.27 -26.78 -22.46
C GLY A 378 -16.18 -25.66 -21.93
N THR A 379 -17.51 -25.81 -22.05
CA THR A 379 -18.52 -24.88 -21.53
C THR A 379 -18.54 -24.77 -19.99
N LEU A 380 -18.14 -25.84 -19.28
CA LEU A 380 -18.14 -25.90 -17.82
C LEU A 380 -17.11 -24.99 -17.14
N PHE A 381 -16.10 -24.51 -17.87
CA PHE A 381 -15.08 -23.63 -17.31
C PHE A 381 -15.52 -22.16 -17.28
N ALA A 382 -16.53 -21.76 -18.04
CA ALA A 382 -16.89 -20.36 -18.29
C ALA A 382 -18.06 -19.83 -17.41
N ALA A 383 -18.10 -20.09 -16.10
CA ALA A 383 -19.18 -19.54 -15.26
C ALA A 383 -18.93 -18.09 -14.81
N ILE A 384 -19.98 -17.26 -14.74
CA ILE A 384 -19.93 -15.86 -14.24
C ILE A 384 -19.55 -15.80 -12.77
N PHE A 385 -20.18 -16.65 -11.95
CA PHE A 385 -19.85 -16.86 -10.55
C PHE A 385 -19.39 -18.30 -10.35
N ARG A 386 -18.18 -18.47 -9.81
CA ARG A 386 -17.55 -19.78 -9.72
C ARG A 386 -16.90 -20.02 -8.35
N VAL A 387 -17.24 -21.14 -7.72
CA VAL A 387 -16.58 -21.63 -6.50
C VAL A 387 -16.08 -23.03 -6.78
N VAL A 388 -14.79 -23.28 -6.69
CA VAL A 388 -14.21 -24.59 -6.99
C VAL A 388 -13.27 -25.06 -5.92
N GLY A 389 -13.21 -26.37 -5.71
CA GLY A 389 -12.30 -27.02 -4.79
C GLY A 389 -11.53 -28.17 -5.45
N SER A 390 -10.29 -28.39 -5.01
CA SER A 390 -9.55 -29.64 -5.24
C SER A 390 -9.96 -30.70 -4.20
N GLU A 391 -9.50 -31.95 -4.31
CA GLU A 391 -9.83 -33.05 -3.38
C GLU A 391 -9.84 -32.66 -1.88
N SER A 392 -10.78 -33.23 -1.11
CA SER A 392 -10.91 -33.04 0.35
C SER A 392 -11.18 -31.58 0.78
N HIS A 393 -12.02 -30.85 0.06
CA HIS A 393 -12.53 -29.52 0.47
C HIS A 393 -13.90 -29.63 1.13
N SER A 394 -14.27 -28.62 1.91
CA SER A 394 -15.62 -28.48 2.44
C SER A 394 -16.05 -27.02 2.50
N GLY A 395 -17.36 -26.78 2.54
CA GLY A 395 -17.87 -25.44 2.75
C GLY A 395 -19.32 -25.28 2.35
N THR A 396 -19.80 -24.06 2.53
CA THR A 396 -21.18 -23.68 2.21
C THR A 396 -21.18 -22.44 1.33
N VAL A 397 -21.99 -22.48 0.28
CA VAL A 397 -22.29 -21.34 -0.59
C VAL A 397 -23.77 -21.01 -0.46
N ILE A 398 -24.07 -19.83 0.05
CA ILE A 398 -25.45 -19.34 0.23
C ILE A 398 -25.64 -18.13 -0.67
N ILE A 399 -26.56 -18.22 -1.62
CA ILE A 399 -26.93 -17.12 -2.51
C ILE A 399 -28.40 -16.80 -2.30
N SER A 400 -28.71 -15.54 -2.06
CA SER A 400 -30.08 -15.12 -1.77
C SER A 400 -30.44 -13.76 -2.33
N ASN A 401 -31.70 -13.54 -2.69
CA ASN A 401 -32.20 -12.28 -3.26
C ASN A 401 -31.28 -11.75 -4.38
N THR A 402 -30.88 -12.63 -5.30
CA THR A 402 -29.82 -12.33 -6.28
C THR A 402 -30.28 -12.69 -7.68
N SER A 403 -29.92 -11.88 -8.67
CA SER A 403 -30.31 -12.10 -10.07
C SER A 403 -29.11 -12.32 -11.00
N PHE A 404 -29.19 -13.32 -11.86
CA PHE A 404 -28.28 -13.59 -12.96
C PHE A 404 -29.04 -13.49 -14.29
N VAL A 405 -28.94 -12.34 -14.96
CA VAL A 405 -29.80 -12.00 -16.11
C VAL A 405 -28.93 -11.60 -17.31
N LYS A 406 -29.31 -12.00 -18.53
CA LYS A 406 -28.60 -11.63 -19.78
C LYS A 406 -27.12 -12.05 -19.85
N ASN A 407 -26.70 -13.06 -19.09
CA ASN A 407 -25.31 -13.53 -19.17
C ASN A 407 -25.13 -14.52 -20.34
N ASN A 408 -24.04 -14.41 -21.10
CA ASN A 408 -23.74 -15.26 -22.27
C ASN A 408 -23.15 -16.65 -21.89
N GLN A 409 -23.10 -16.97 -20.60
CA GLN A 409 -22.49 -18.21 -20.12
C GLN A 409 -23.19 -18.68 -18.85
N THR A 410 -22.78 -19.85 -18.35
CA THR A 410 -23.25 -20.43 -17.08
C THR A 410 -23.27 -19.37 -15.97
N ALA A 411 -24.43 -19.14 -15.36
CA ALA A 411 -24.58 -18.15 -14.29
C ALA A 411 -23.73 -18.51 -13.05
N LEU A 412 -23.82 -19.77 -12.62
CA LEU A 412 -23.25 -20.28 -11.38
C LEU A 412 -22.61 -21.66 -11.61
N SER A 413 -21.41 -21.88 -11.09
CA SER A 413 -20.75 -23.19 -11.06
C SER A 413 -20.09 -23.44 -9.71
N THR A 414 -20.36 -24.62 -9.13
CA THR A 414 -19.76 -25.10 -7.89
C THR A 414 -19.21 -26.52 -8.07
N THR A 415 -18.06 -26.86 -7.46
CA THR A 415 -17.60 -28.26 -7.40
C THR A 415 -18.45 -29.10 -6.42
N PRO A 416 -18.52 -30.43 -6.61
CA PRO A 416 -19.09 -31.33 -5.60
C PRO A 416 -18.39 -31.18 -4.25
N ASN A 417 -19.11 -31.40 -3.13
CA ASN A 417 -18.68 -31.22 -1.72
C ASN A 417 -18.83 -29.81 -1.13
N PHE A 418 -19.42 -28.87 -1.87
CA PHE A 418 -19.97 -27.65 -1.29
C PHE A 418 -21.47 -27.79 -1.08
N ASP A 419 -21.94 -27.41 0.11
CA ASP A 419 -23.37 -27.25 0.37
C ASP A 419 -23.86 -25.96 -0.31
N LEU A 420 -24.74 -26.10 -1.29
CA LEU A 420 -25.29 -24.97 -2.04
C LEU A 420 -26.74 -24.68 -1.61
N ALA A 421 -26.99 -23.46 -1.14
CA ALA A 421 -28.33 -22.96 -0.85
C ALA A 421 -28.66 -21.76 -1.73
N LEU A 422 -29.76 -21.85 -2.49
CA LEU A 422 -30.29 -20.78 -3.32
C LEU A 422 -31.67 -20.35 -2.78
N VAL A 423 -31.83 -19.09 -2.41
CA VAL A 423 -33.06 -18.56 -1.82
C VAL A 423 -33.51 -17.30 -2.57
N ASN A 424 -34.63 -17.35 -3.28
CA ASN A 424 -35.08 -16.22 -4.11
C ASN A 424 -33.99 -15.76 -5.10
N VAL A 425 -33.54 -16.70 -5.94
CA VAL A 425 -32.51 -16.46 -6.96
C VAL A 425 -33.15 -16.55 -8.33
N THR A 426 -32.99 -15.51 -9.14
CA THR A 426 -33.46 -15.49 -10.53
C THR A 426 -32.29 -15.79 -11.46
N MET A 427 -32.46 -16.76 -12.35
CA MET A 427 -31.49 -17.06 -13.41
C MET A 427 -32.23 -17.09 -14.75
N SER A 428 -31.87 -16.20 -15.66
CA SER A 428 -32.42 -16.17 -17.01
C SER A 428 -31.29 -16.09 -18.03
N SER A 429 -31.19 -17.10 -18.90
CA SER A 429 -30.37 -17.01 -20.09
C SER A 429 -31.08 -16.11 -21.10
N SER A 430 -30.33 -15.18 -21.70
CA SER A 430 -30.79 -14.48 -22.90
C SER A 430 -29.58 -13.94 -23.64
N LEU A 431 -29.14 -14.69 -24.64
CA LEU A 431 -28.85 -14.13 -25.94
C LEU A 431 -29.81 -14.81 -26.89
N ASN A 432 -30.58 -14.02 -27.63
CA ASN A 432 -31.52 -14.52 -28.61
C ASN A 432 -30.82 -15.56 -29.50
N VAL A 433 -31.53 -16.68 -29.66
CA VAL A 433 -31.41 -17.61 -30.77
C VAL A 433 -31.18 -16.77 -32.04
N ARG A 434 -30.09 -17.04 -32.77
CA ARG A 434 -30.04 -16.68 -34.19
C ARG A 434 -31.25 -17.37 -34.82
N GLU A 435 -32.28 -16.60 -35.16
CA GLU A 435 -33.31 -17.06 -36.07
C GLU A 435 -32.60 -17.49 -37.34
N ASP A 436 -32.66 -18.78 -37.60
CA ASP A 436 -32.45 -19.35 -38.91
C ASP A 436 -33.40 -18.62 -39.87
N ALA A 437 -32.88 -17.66 -40.62
CA ALA A 437 -33.46 -17.34 -41.91
C ALA A 437 -33.11 -18.50 -42.86
N GLN A 438 -33.78 -19.63 -42.67
CA GLN A 438 -34.15 -20.49 -43.78
C GLN A 438 -35.06 -19.66 -44.68
N THR A 439 -34.49 -19.12 -45.73
CA THR A 439 -35.23 -18.94 -46.98
C THR A 439 -34.71 -20.00 -47.93
N VAL A 440 -35.46 -21.11 -47.99
CA VAL A 440 -35.41 -22.05 -49.10
C VAL A 440 -36.32 -21.48 -50.19
N GLN A 441 -35.73 -21.00 -51.28
CA GLN A 441 -36.04 -21.40 -52.66
C GLN A 441 -34.99 -20.85 -53.60
#